data_AF-F2Q9X6-F1
#
_entry.id   AF-F2Q9X6-F1
#
_cell.length_a   1.000
_cell.length_b   1.000
_cell.length_c   1.000
_cell.angle_alpha   90.00
_cell.angle_beta   90.00
_cell.angle_gamma   90.00
#
_symmetry.space_group_name_H-M   'P 1'
#
loop_
_entity.id
_entity.type
_entity.pdbx_description
1 polymer ?
#
loop_
_entity_poly.entity_id
_entity_poly.type
_entity_poly.pdbx_seq_one_letter_code
_entity_poly.pdbx_strand_id
1 'polypeptide(L)'
;MALSAAELATVKQAWAKLTASSFEDAGEKVFLALLKDPNIKANFKKFKDIPEASLPGNADMRAHGKKVCTVLDKFIKGDDGAAKSTGTMHKGLGMSNDQIGAMRGALVAVLNDAGEGGAVPAWNKLFDHFMEVHKTGY
;
A
#
# COMPACT_ATOMS: atom_id res chain seq x y z
N MET A 1 -9.96 -12.28 -10.23
CA MET A 1 -9.55 -13.70 -10.13
C MET A 1 -8.99 -13.93 -8.73
N ALA A 2 -9.46 -14.94 -8.01
CA ALA A 2 -8.96 -15.23 -6.66
C ALA A 2 -7.52 -15.79 -6.71
N LEU A 3 -6.69 -15.44 -5.72
CA LEU A 3 -5.34 -15.98 -5.59
C LEU A 3 -5.40 -17.49 -5.32
N SER A 4 -4.50 -18.26 -5.93
CA SER A 4 -4.24 -19.62 -5.48
C SER A 4 -3.60 -19.65 -4.10
N ALA A 5 -3.67 -20.79 -3.41
CA ALA A 5 -3.02 -20.96 -2.11
C ALA A 5 -1.50 -20.74 -2.17
N ALA A 6 -0.85 -21.15 -3.26
CA ALA A 6 0.58 -20.94 -3.48
C ALA A 6 0.91 -19.45 -3.67
N GLU A 7 0.11 -18.72 -4.46
CA GLU A 7 0.28 -17.28 -4.64
C GLU A 7 0.07 -16.51 -3.33
N LEU A 8 -0.94 -16.88 -2.55
CA LEU A 8 -1.18 -16.27 -1.25
C LEU A 8 -0.01 -16.56 -0.28
N ALA A 9 0.56 -17.76 -0.30
CA ALA A 9 1.75 -18.08 0.48
C ALA A 9 2.95 -17.21 0.06
N THR A 10 3.18 -17.05 -1.25
CA THR A 10 4.23 -16.16 -1.79
C THR A 10 4.05 -14.72 -1.31
N VAL A 11 2.83 -14.18 -1.39
CA VAL A 11 2.53 -12.84 -0.86
C VAL A 11 2.83 -12.76 0.62
N LYS A 12 2.35 -13.72 1.43
CA LYS A 12 2.55 -13.72 2.89
C LYS A 12 4.02 -13.75 3.26
N GLN A 13 4.83 -14.53 2.55
CA GLN A 13 6.28 -14.60 2.78
C GLN A 13 6.98 -13.28 2.44
N ALA A 14 6.71 -12.71 1.26
CA ALA A 14 7.29 -11.43 0.85
C ALA A 14 6.85 -10.29 1.78
N TRP A 15 5.57 -10.27 2.16
CA TRP A 15 5.02 -9.29 3.11
C TRP A 15 5.70 -9.38 4.47
N ALA A 16 5.84 -10.60 5.03
CA ALA A 16 6.49 -10.80 6.32
C ALA A 16 7.93 -10.27 6.34
N LYS A 17 8.70 -10.44 5.25
CA LYS A 17 10.04 -9.88 5.12
C LYS A 17 10.02 -8.36 5.03
N LEU A 18 9.11 -7.80 4.21
CA LEU A 18 8.98 -6.35 4.08
C LEU A 18 8.64 -5.67 5.40
N THR A 19 7.79 -6.31 6.22
CA THR A 19 7.31 -5.80 7.50
C THR A 19 8.09 -6.31 8.70
N ALA A 20 9.23 -6.98 8.50
CA ALA A 20 9.96 -7.66 9.58
C ALA A 20 10.44 -6.69 10.68
N SER A 21 10.82 -5.45 10.32
CA SER A 21 11.23 -4.43 11.28
C SER A 21 10.04 -3.79 11.98
N SER A 22 9.12 -3.20 11.20
CA SER A 22 7.87 -2.63 11.68
C SER A 22 6.96 -2.25 10.49
N PHE A 23 5.68 -2.00 10.77
CA PHE A 23 4.78 -1.43 9.76
C PHE A 23 5.08 0.05 9.48
N GLU A 24 5.68 0.77 10.44
CA GLU A 24 6.18 2.13 10.24
C GLU A 24 7.31 2.16 9.21
N ASP A 25 8.31 1.28 9.32
CA ASP A 25 9.44 1.21 8.39
C ASP A 25 9.01 0.72 7.00
N ALA A 26 8.13 -0.27 6.94
CA ALA A 26 7.57 -0.74 5.67
C ALA A 26 6.72 0.36 5.01
N GLY A 27 5.87 1.03 5.79
CA GLY A 27 5.04 2.13 5.34
C GLY A 27 5.85 3.30 4.83
N GLU A 28 6.95 3.64 5.50
CA GLU A 28 7.89 4.65 5.03
C GLU A 28 8.46 4.32 3.65
N LYS A 29 8.98 3.11 3.44
CA LYS A 29 9.54 2.70 2.15
C LYS A 29 8.50 2.84 1.02
N VAL A 30 7.27 2.40 1.28
CA VAL A 30 6.16 2.49 0.33
C VAL A 30 5.82 3.95 0.03
N PHE A 31 5.70 4.80 1.05
CA PHE A 31 5.35 6.21 0.84
C PHE A 31 6.49 7.03 0.22
N LEU A 32 7.75 6.73 0.52
CA LEU A 32 8.88 7.34 -0.18
C LEU A 32 8.90 6.96 -1.66
N ALA A 33 8.47 5.75 -2.03
CA ALA A 33 8.30 5.38 -3.44
C ALA A 33 7.07 6.06 -4.09
N LEU A 34 5.95 6.15 -3.37
CA LEU A 34 4.70 6.71 -3.86
C LEU A 34 4.76 8.23 -4.08
N LEU A 35 5.35 8.96 -3.13
CA LEU A 35 5.34 10.42 -3.10
C LEU A 35 6.38 11.05 -4.06
N LYS A 36 7.14 10.23 -4.80
CA LYS A 36 7.96 10.69 -5.94
C LYS A 36 7.11 11.24 -7.08
N ASP A 37 5.87 10.78 -7.21
CA ASP A 37 4.92 11.38 -8.15
C ASP A 37 4.28 12.63 -7.50
N PRO A 38 4.57 13.84 -8.01
CA PRO A 38 4.04 15.08 -7.45
C PRO A 38 2.50 15.17 -7.53
N ASN A 39 1.87 14.54 -8.54
CA ASN A 39 0.42 14.52 -8.68
C ASN A 39 -0.24 13.69 -7.58
N ILE A 40 0.40 12.59 -7.18
CA ILE A 40 -0.06 11.76 -6.06
C ILE A 40 0.21 12.48 -4.74
N LYS A 41 1.42 13.01 -4.58
CA LYS A 41 1.84 13.74 -3.38
C LYS A 41 0.93 14.92 -3.03
N ALA A 42 0.42 15.64 -4.03
CA ALA A 42 -0.52 16.75 -3.86
C ALA A 42 -1.80 16.38 -3.06
N ASN A 43 -2.21 15.11 -3.07
CA ASN A 43 -3.40 14.63 -2.36
C ASN A 43 -3.17 14.45 -0.84
N PHE A 44 -1.92 14.37 -0.42
CA PHE A 44 -1.56 14.20 0.98
C PHE A 44 -1.33 15.55 1.65
N LYS A 45 -2.40 16.18 2.15
CA LYS A 45 -2.35 17.52 2.77
C LYS A 45 -1.25 17.71 3.82
N LYS A 46 -0.86 16.64 4.53
CA LYS A 46 0.22 16.66 5.54
C LYS A 46 1.63 16.59 4.96
N PHE A 47 1.81 16.08 3.74
CA PHE A 47 3.12 15.79 3.14
C PHE A 47 3.39 16.60 1.88
N LYS A 48 2.35 17.18 1.27
CA LYS A 48 2.42 17.79 -0.05
C LYS A 48 3.49 18.89 -0.17
N ASP A 49 3.69 19.65 0.90
CA ASP A 49 4.60 20.79 0.95
C ASP A 49 5.98 20.43 1.56
N ILE A 50 6.17 19.19 2.01
CA ILE A 50 7.44 18.72 2.57
C ILE A 50 8.38 18.35 1.42
N PRO A 51 9.60 18.91 1.30
CA PRO A 51 10.56 18.52 0.28
C PRO A 51 10.86 17.01 0.32
N GLU A 52 11.07 16.38 -0.84
CA GLU A 52 11.32 14.91 -0.90
C GLU A 52 12.50 14.49 -0.02
N ALA A 53 13.58 15.27 -0.02
CA ALA A 53 14.76 15.04 0.82
C ALA A 53 14.48 15.12 2.33
N SER A 54 13.34 15.68 2.75
CA SER A 54 12.91 15.82 4.14
C SER A 54 11.79 14.85 4.53
N LEU A 55 11.32 14.01 3.60
CA LEU A 55 10.34 12.96 3.89
C LEU A 55 10.92 11.78 4.70
N PRO A 56 12.16 11.31 4.46
CA PRO A 56 12.74 10.24 5.28
C PRO A 56 12.75 10.61 6.77
N GLY A 57 12.29 9.71 7.61
CA GLY A 57 12.12 9.88 9.06
C GLY A 57 10.90 10.69 9.47
N ASN A 58 10.09 11.21 8.54
CA ASN A 58 8.95 12.05 8.90
C ASN A 58 7.89 11.27 9.71
N ALA A 59 7.62 11.74 10.93
CA ALA A 59 6.74 11.03 11.87
C ALA A 59 5.30 10.88 11.37
N ASP A 60 4.73 11.91 10.76
CA ASP A 60 3.37 11.85 10.21
C ASP A 60 3.29 10.87 9.03
N MET A 61 4.30 10.85 8.16
CA MET A 61 4.37 9.92 7.02
C MET A 61 4.50 8.48 7.50
N ARG A 62 5.39 8.21 8.45
CA ARG A 62 5.55 6.89 9.07
C ARG A 62 4.26 6.42 9.75
N ALA A 63 3.59 7.30 10.49
CA ALA A 63 2.32 7.01 11.14
C ALA A 63 1.20 6.72 10.14
N HIS A 64 1.16 7.43 9.00
CA HIS A 64 0.20 7.14 7.94
C HIS A 64 0.53 5.84 7.20
N GLY A 65 1.80 5.61 6.88
CA GLY A 65 2.31 4.37 6.28
C GLY A 65 1.95 3.15 7.13
N LYS A 66 2.12 3.22 8.45
CA LYS A 66 1.67 2.17 9.39
C LYS A 66 0.19 1.82 9.21
N LYS A 67 -0.69 2.83 9.09
CA LYS A 67 -2.13 2.60 8.91
C LYS A 67 -2.41 1.86 7.61
N VAL A 68 -1.76 2.24 6.52
CA VAL A 68 -1.88 1.58 5.22
C VAL A 68 -1.37 0.13 5.29
N CYS A 69 -0.18 -0.09 5.84
CA CYS A 69 0.35 -1.44 6.04
C CYS A 69 -0.55 -2.30 6.92
N THR A 70 -1.18 -1.71 7.95
CA THR A 70 -2.15 -2.43 8.80
C THR A 70 -3.38 -2.88 8.01
N VAL A 71 -3.90 -2.04 7.11
CA VAL A 71 -5.03 -2.40 6.23
C VAL A 71 -4.63 -3.53 5.27
N LEU A 72 -3.47 -3.42 4.64
CA LEU A 72 -2.96 -4.46 3.73
C LEU A 72 -2.72 -5.78 4.46
N ASP A 73 -2.14 -5.75 5.66
CA ASP A 73 -1.90 -6.93 6.48
C ASP A 73 -3.20 -7.65 6.86
N LYS A 74 -4.23 -6.90 7.28
CA LYS A 74 -5.57 -7.45 7.54
C LYS A 74 -6.15 -8.10 6.28
N PHE A 75 -6.05 -7.42 5.14
CA PHE A 75 -6.55 -7.94 3.87
C PHE A 75 -5.82 -9.22 3.43
N ILE A 76 -4.48 -9.27 3.55
CA ILE A 76 -3.67 -10.48 3.29
C ILE A 76 -4.10 -11.65 4.19
N LYS A 77 -4.59 -11.35 5.40
CA LYS A 77 -5.12 -12.33 6.36
C LYS A 77 -6.57 -12.72 6.10
N GLY A 78 -7.22 -12.16 5.07
CA GLY A 78 -8.57 -12.50 4.65
C GLY A 78 -9.67 -11.58 5.16
N ASP A 79 -9.33 -10.41 5.72
CA ASP A 79 -10.31 -9.40 6.12
C ASP A 79 -10.63 -8.44 4.96
N ASP A 80 -11.56 -8.84 4.10
CA ASP A 80 -12.10 -8.00 3.02
C ASP A 80 -12.78 -6.73 3.55
N GLY A 81 -13.27 -6.76 4.79
CA GLY A 81 -13.88 -5.62 5.47
C GLY A 81 -12.90 -4.45 5.62
N ALA A 82 -11.60 -4.73 5.76
CA ALA A 82 -10.55 -3.71 5.82
C ALA A 82 -10.44 -2.93 4.49
N ALA A 83 -10.46 -3.61 3.35
CA ALA A 83 -10.41 -2.97 2.03
C ALA A 83 -11.70 -2.18 1.75
N LYS A 84 -12.87 -2.76 2.04
CA LYS A 84 -14.16 -2.10 1.84
C LYS A 84 -14.31 -0.82 2.68
N SER A 85 -13.95 -0.88 3.97
CA SER A 85 -14.01 0.28 4.87
C SER A 85 -13.06 1.40 4.42
N THR A 86 -11.88 1.02 3.92
CA THR A 86 -10.92 1.96 3.32
C THR A 86 -11.48 2.58 2.02
N GLY A 87 -12.25 1.83 1.24
CA GLY A 87 -13.08 2.29 0.12
C GLY A 87 -13.96 3.47 0.48
N THR A 88 -14.82 3.26 1.47
CA THR A 88 -15.77 4.27 1.96
C THR A 88 -15.05 5.51 2.50
N MET A 89 -13.93 5.33 3.22
CA MET A 89 -13.12 6.44 3.70
C MET A 89 -12.52 7.26 2.54
N HIS A 90 -11.89 6.61 1.56
CA HIS A 90 -11.28 7.30 0.42
C HIS A 90 -12.31 8.04 -0.44
N LYS A 91 -13.51 7.46 -0.64
CA LYS A 91 -14.64 8.16 -1.27
C LYS A 91 -15.02 9.43 -0.52
N GLY A 92 -15.19 9.35 0.80
CA GLY A 92 -15.54 10.49 1.65
C GLY A 92 -14.48 11.60 1.66
N LEU A 93 -13.21 11.24 1.39
CA LEU A 93 -12.10 12.19 1.25
C LEU A 93 -11.94 12.75 -0.18
N GLY A 94 -12.78 12.32 -1.14
CA GLY A 94 -12.75 12.76 -2.53
C GLY A 94 -11.61 12.19 -3.36
N MET A 95 -10.97 11.09 -2.93
CA MET A 95 -9.89 10.45 -3.68
C MET A 95 -10.45 9.52 -4.76
N SER A 96 -9.95 9.63 -5.99
CA SER A 96 -10.30 8.72 -7.08
C SER A 96 -9.65 7.34 -6.92
N ASN A 97 -10.27 6.31 -7.52
CA ASN A 97 -9.70 4.96 -7.55
C ASN A 97 -8.34 4.90 -8.28
N ASP A 98 -8.09 5.81 -9.23
CA ASP A 98 -6.81 5.88 -9.94
C ASP A 98 -5.69 6.37 -9.03
N GLN A 99 -5.96 7.36 -8.17
CA GLN A 99 -5.02 7.82 -7.15
C GLN A 99 -4.69 6.70 -6.14
N ILE A 100 -5.67 5.87 -5.78
CA ILE A 100 -5.42 4.70 -4.92
C ILE A 100 -4.63 3.62 -5.66
N GLY A 101 -4.94 3.42 -6.95
CA GLY A 101 -4.25 2.46 -7.82
C GLY A 101 -2.74 2.73 -7.97
N ALA A 102 -2.31 3.99 -7.85
CA ALA A 102 -0.89 4.36 -7.89
C ALA A 102 -0.04 3.64 -6.81
N MET A 103 -0.66 3.23 -5.69
CA MET A 103 -0.01 2.43 -4.65
C MET A 103 0.59 1.13 -5.19
N ARG A 104 0.03 0.55 -6.27
CA ARG A 104 0.57 -0.66 -6.91
C ARG A 104 2.03 -0.48 -7.30
N GLY A 105 2.37 0.64 -7.94
CA GLY A 105 3.73 0.93 -8.40
C GLY A 105 4.72 1.02 -7.23
N ALA A 106 4.30 1.70 -6.15
CA ALA A 106 5.11 1.82 -4.93
C ALA A 106 5.36 0.47 -4.24
N LEU A 107 4.34 -0.38 -4.13
CA LEU A 107 4.48 -1.73 -3.57
C LEU A 107 5.41 -2.60 -4.42
N VAL A 108 5.27 -2.56 -5.75
CA VAL A 108 6.16 -3.30 -6.67
C VAL A 108 7.61 -2.84 -6.55
N ALA A 109 7.86 -1.53 -6.51
CA ALA A 109 9.20 -0.99 -6.33
C ALA A 109 9.84 -1.51 -5.03
N VAL A 110 9.10 -1.42 -3.93
CA VAL A 110 9.57 -1.84 -2.60
C VAL A 110 9.83 -3.35 -2.52
N LEU A 111 9.03 -4.18 -3.20
CA LEU A 111 9.28 -5.63 -3.28
C LEU A 111 10.57 -5.93 -4.05
N ASN A 112 10.80 -5.25 -5.17
CA ASN A 112 12.01 -5.43 -5.96
C ASN A 112 13.25 -5.01 -5.15
N ASP A 113 13.20 -3.86 -4.49
CA ASP A 113 14.29 -3.35 -3.65
C ASP A 113 14.60 -4.28 -2.46
N ALA A 114 13.59 -5.00 -1.97
CA ALA A 114 13.73 -6.00 -0.91
C ALA A 114 14.24 -7.38 -1.40
N GLY A 115 14.49 -7.55 -2.70
CA GLY A 115 14.86 -8.85 -3.28
C GLY A 115 13.69 -9.82 -3.45
N GLU A 116 12.45 -9.36 -3.27
CA GLU A 116 11.22 -10.16 -3.37
C GLU A 116 10.51 -9.97 -4.73
N GLY A 117 11.25 -9.61 -5.79
CA GLY A 117 10.69 -9.38 -7.13
C GLY A 117 9.93 -10.59 -7.71
N GLY A 118 10.28 -11.80 -7.30
CA GLY A 118 9.54 -13.02 -7.65
C GLY A 118 8.10 -13.06 -7.14
N ALA A 119 7.75 -12.27 -6.12
CA ALA A 119 6.41 -12.17 -5.57
C ALA A 119 5.50 -11.19 -6.33
N VAL A 120 6.06 -10.35 -7.21
CA VAL A 120 5.32 -9.28 -7.93
C VAL A 120 4.08 -9.80 -8.67
N PRO A 121 4.12 -10.94 -9.41
CA PRO A 121 2.92 -11.45 -10.09
C PRO A 121 1.77 -11.77 -9.12
N ALA A 122 2.08 -12.41 -7.99
CA ALA A 122 1.09 -12.74 -6.97
C ALA A 122 0.58 -11.49 -6.25
N TRP A 123 1.45 -10.51 -5.99
CA TRP A 123 1.05 -9.23 -5.42
C TRP A 123 0.14 -8.45 -6.36
N ASN A 124 0.42 -8.39 -7.66
CA ASN A 124 -0.48 -7.69 -8.60
C ASN A 124 -1.90 -8.28 -8.57
N LYS A 125 -2.03 -9.62 -8.53
CA LYS A 125 -3.33 -10.28 -8.36
C LYS A 125 -4.01 -9.91 -7.04
N LEU A 126 -3.25 -9.84 -5.94
CA LEU A 126 -3.83 -9.46 -4.65
C LEU A 126 -4.26 -8.00 -4.64
N PHE A 127 -3.50 -7.12 -5.28
CA PHE A 127 -3.85 -5.71 -5.38
C PHE A 127 -5.08 -5.52 -6.28
N ASP A 128 -5.22 -6.29 -7.36
CA ASP A 128 -6.44 -6.31 -8.17
C ASP A 128 -7.65 -6.67 -7.32
N HIS A 129 -7.54 -7.74 -6.52
CA HIS A 129 -8.60 -8.14 -5.61
C HIS A 129 -8.88 -7.09 -4.53
N PHE A 130 -7.84 -6.48 -3.95
CA PHE A 130 -7.98 -5.37 -3.02
C PHE A 130 -8.78 -4.22 -3.64
N MET A 131 -8.47 -3.85 -4.88
CA MET A 131 -9.18 -2.77 -5.59
C MET A 131 -10.61 -3.16 -5.98
N GLU A 132 -10.87 -4.43 -6.32
CA GLU A 132 -12.23 -4.94 -6.53
C GLU A 132 -13.07 -4.74 -5.26
N VAL A 133 -12.56 -5.17 -4.09
CA VAL A 133 -13.26 -5.03 -2.81
C VAL A 133 -13.37 -3.57 -2.37
N HIS A 134 -12.30 -2.79 -2.50
CA HIS A 134 -12.25 -1.36 -2.16
C HIS A 134 -13.33 -0.57 -2.91
N LYS A 135 -13.50 -0.84 -4.21
CA LYS A 135 -14.54 -0.21 -5.05
C LYS A 135 -15.96 -0.49 -4.58
N THR A 136 -16.22 -1.60 -3.89
CA THR A 136 -17.57 -1.89 -3.35
C THR A 136 -17.97 -0.99 -2.18
N GLY A 137 -17.00 -0.31 -1.55
CA GLY A 137 -17.24 0.69 -0.52
C GLY A 137 -17.31 2.12 -1.07
N TYR A 138 -17.03 2.31 -2.36
CA TYR A 138 -16.98 3.62 -3.04
C TYR A 138 -18.35 4.13 -3.48
#